data_AF-A0A416W237-F1
#
_entry.id   AF-A0A416W237-F1
#
_cell.length_a   1.000
_cell.length_b   1.000
_cell.length_c   1.000
_cell.angle_alpha   90.00
_cell.angle_beta   90.00
_cell.angle_gamma   90.00
#
_symmetry.space_group_name_H-M   'P 1'
#
loop_
_entity.id
_entity.type
_entity.pdbx_description
1 polymer ?
#
loop_
_entity_poly.entity_id
_entity_poly.type
_entity_poly.pdbx_seq_one_letter_code
_entity_poly.pdbx_strand_id
1 'polypeptide(L)'
;MSDTGTQNQDDNNKAGYDSFKGKTEYTRIKDQEYYKRFGVEINGSEFEISDKDKLEAAYEKAWENRNYEIDKFWSRGLYFWGFIAATFIAYTAIITSNSDRVKEIITLGIDISILALGVILSLAWLLVIKGSKRWQENWEKHIDYLENFVSGPIYKTIFYQGRHYSVSKMSENVAWTVLGVWCILLAQTLCERYTLSLTHVNLVPTIILALMVFMIVKMLIWGKREIFIKDGKKKETDFIYRKRRNDLETEEKEKKGEKTQDKQTEEKQNRSKSNKNL
;
A
#
# COMPACT_ATOMS: atom_id res chain seq x y z
N MET A 1 -3.36 -47.81 33.85
CA MET A 1 -4.20 -46.59 33.85
C MET A 1 -3.25 -45.43 33.70
N SER A 2 -3.25 -44.61 32.67
CA SER A 2 -3.85 -44.56 31.33
C SER A 2 -3.18 -43.34 30.68
N ASP A 3 -2.93 -43.42 29.38
CA ASP A 3 -2.30 -42.41 28.53
C ASP A 3 -2.66 -40.95 28.84
N THR A 4 -1.65 -40.08 28.87
CA THR A 4 -1.77 -38.66 28.48
C THR A 4 -0.41 -38.15 28.02
N GLY A 5 -0.14 -38.19 26.71
CA GLY A 5 1.19 -37.83 26.21
C GLY A 5 1.32 -37.60 24.72
N THR A 6 0.26 -37.18 24.00
CA THR A 6 0.37 -36.91 22.55
C THR A 6 -0.71 -35.96 22.04
N GLN A 7 -0.74 -34.71 22.54
CA GLN A 7 -1.55 -33.66 21.89
C GLN A 7 -0.88 -32.28 21.76
N ASN A 8 0.29 -32.02 22.34
CA ASN A 8 0.83 -30.65 22.41
C ASN A 8 1.77 -30.20 21.28
N GLN A 9 1.97 -30.99 20.22
CA GLN A 9 2.89 -30.63 19.13
C GLN A 9 2.21 -30.35 17.78
N ASP A 10 1.02 -30.91 17.55
CA ASP A 10 0.24 -30.66 16.33
C ASP A 10 -0.60 -29.37 16.41
N ASP A 11 -1.03 -28.98 17.61
CA ASP A 11 -1.87 -27.77 17.82
C ASP A 11 -1.07 -26.47 17.67
N ASN A 12 0.22 -26.45 18.03
CA ASN A 12 1.10 -25.29 17.80
C ASN A 12 1.42 -25.07 16.31
N ASN A 13 1.42 -26.14 15.50
CA ASN A 13 1.60 -26.04 14.04
C ASN A 13 0.30 -25.61 13.35
N LYS A 14 -0.87 -26.01 13.87
CA LYS A 14 -2.20 -25.55 13.40
C LYS A 14 -2.48 -24.08 13.75
N ALA A 15 -2.06 -23.62 14.93
CA ALA A 15 -2.24 -22.23 15.35
C ALA A 15 -1.45 -21.23 14.48
N GLY A 16 -0.29 -21.64 13.97
CA GLY A 16 0.42 -20.93 12.91
C GLY A 16 -0.39 -20.94 11.61
N TYR A 17 -0.83 -22.12 11.16
CA TYR A 17 -1.48 -22.38 9.87
C TYR A 17 -2.79 -21.59 9.64
N ASP A 18 -3.66 -21.47 10.65
CA ASP A 18 -4.93 -20.74 10.49
C ASP A 18 -4.79 -19.21 10.56
N SER A 19 -3.64 -18.68 10.99
CA SER A 19 -3.37 -17.22 10.99
C SER A 19 -2.99 -16.65 9.60
N PHE A 20 -2.75 -17.52 8.61
CA PHE A 20 -2.23 -17.17 7.29
C PHE A 20 -3.24 -17.24 6.14
N LYS A 21 -4.49 -17.64 6.38
CA LYS A 21 -5.53 -17.64 5.33
C LYS A 21 -5.84 -16.22 4.86
N GLY A 22 -5.31 -15.87 3.67
CA GLY A 22 -5.67 -14.65 2.94
C GLY A 22 -4.60 -13.57 2.85
N LYS A 23 -3.45 -13.71 3.53
CA LYS A 23 -2.35 -12.73 3.46
C LYS A 23 -1.43 -13.01 2.28
N THR A 24 -1.06 -11.96 1.55
CA THR A 24 -0.09 -12.07 0.46
C THR A 24 1.31 -12.13 1.06
N GLU A 25 2.07 -13.19 0.79
CA GLU A 25 3.41 -13.38 1.34
C GLU A 25 4.49 -12.73 0.45
N TYR A 26 5.42 -12.03 1.09
CA TYR A 26 6.54 -11.37 0.43
C TYR A 26 7.87 -11.87 0.99
N THR A 27 8.81 -12.16 0.08
CA THR A 27 10.22 -12.47 0.40
C THR A 27 11.12 -11.33 -0.03
N ARG A 28 12.09 -11.00 0.81
CA ARG A 28 13.06 -9.95 0.51
C ARG A 28 14.03 -10.42 -0.57
N ILE A 29 14.33 -9.53 -1.51
CA ILE A 29 15.30 -9.78 -2.58
C ILE A 29 16.61 -9.09 -2.18
N LYS A 30 17.71 -9.85 -2.11
CA LYS A 30 19.06 -9.27 -1.98
C LYS A 30 19.47 -8.70 -3.34
N ASP A 31 20.31 -7.67 -3.36
CA ASP A 31 20.74 -7.02 -4.61
C ASP A 31 21.29 -8.03 -5.65
N GLN A 32 22.14 -8.99 -5.24
CA GLN A 32 22.62 -10.06 -6.12
C GLN A 32 21.50 -10.87 -6.79
N GLU A 33 20.48 -11.25 -6.02
CA GLU A 33 19.33 -11.99 -6.51
C GLU A 33 18.44 -11.11 -7.40
N TYR A 34 18.36 -9.81 -7.11
CA TYR A 34 17.67 -8.84 -7.97
C TYR A 34 18.35 -8.79 -9.35
N TYR A 35 19.67 -8.53 -9.39
CA TYR A 35 20.43 -8.42 -10.63
C TYR A 35 20.33 -9.71 -11.47
N LYS A 36 20.46 -10.87 -10.82
CA LYS A 36 20.32 -12.17 -11.48
C LYS A 36 18.96 -12.34 -12.17
N ARG A 37 17.88 -11.85 -11.53
CA ARG A 37 16.53 -11.90 -12.13
C ARG A 37 16.41 -11.08 -13.41
N PHE A 38 17.26 -10.07 -13.60
CA PHE A 38 17.24 -9.17 -14.74
C PHE A 38 18.46 -9.32 -15.66
N GLY A 39 19.11 -10.50 -15.65
CA GLY A 39 20.16 -10.82 -16.63
C GLY A 39 21.55 -10.28 -16.29
N VAL A 40 21.81 -10.00 -15.00
CA VAL A 40 23.12 -9.54 -14.52
C VAL A 40 23.61 -10.47 -13.40
N GLU A 41 24.75 -11.11 -13.62
CA GLU A 41 25.40 -11.97 -12.62
C GLU A 41 26.51 -11.20 -11.89
N ILE A 42 26.71 -11.54 -10.61
CA ILE A 42 27.73 -10.93 -9.77
C ILE A 42 28.77 -11.98 -9.42
N ASN A 43 29.94 -11.85 -10.01
CA ASN A 43 31.08 -12.73 -9.81
C ASN A 43 32.12 -12.00 -8.94
N GLY A 44 31.98 -12.14 -7.62
CA GLY A 44 32.80 -11.39 -6.66
C GLY A 44 32.46 -9.90 -6.68
N SER A 45 33.37 -9.06 -7.19
CA SER A 45 33.19 -7.62 -7.37
C SER A 45 32.82 -7.21 -8.79
N GLU A 46 32.82 -8.15 -9.75
CA GLU A 46 32.54 -7.87 -11.15
C GLU A 46 31.07 -8.17 -11.48
N PHE A 47 30.51 -7.35 -12.38
CA PHE A 47 29.16 -7.54 -12.93
C PHE A 47 29.29 -8.05 -14.36
N GLU A 48 28.62 -9.16 -14.64
CA GLU A 48 28.59 -9.78 -15.96
C GLU A 48 27.16 -9.77 -16.50
N ILE A 49 26.97 -9.29 -17.72
CA ILE A 49 25.65 -9.29 -18.36
C ILE A 49 25.44 -10.67 -18.99
N SER A 50 24.60 -11.49 -18.34
CA SER A 50 24.28 -12.83 -18.81
C SER A 50 23.14 -12.86 -19.84
N ASP A 51 22.24 -11.88 -19.80
CA ASP A 51 21.12 -11.76 -20.75
C ASP A 51 20.82 -10.28 -21.02
N LYS A 52 21.39 -9.78 -22.12
CA LYS A 52 21.28 -8.37 -22.51
C LYS A 52 19.87 -7.98 -22.91
N ASP A 53 19.18 -8.80 -23.70
CA ASP A 53 17.85 -8.49 -24.20
C ASP A 53 16.83 -8.40 -23.05
N LYS A 54 16.94 -9.32 -22.08
CA LYS A 54 16.11 -9.28 -20.86
C LYS A 54 16.39 -8.06 -19.99
N LEU A 55 17.64 -7.68 -19.85
CA LEU A 55 18.06 -6.49 -19.12
C LEU A 55 17.49 -5.22 -19.76
N GLU A 56 17.65 -5.07 -21.08
CA GLU A 56 17.15 -3.92 -21.84
C GLU A 56 15.61 -3.85 -21.78
N ALA A 57 14.92 -4.98 -21.97
CA ALA A 57 13.46 -5.04 -21.86
C ALA A 57 12.96 -4.68 -20.45
N ALA A 58 13.65 -5.13 -19.39
CA ALA A 58 13.30 -4.78 -18.02
C ALA A 58 13.50 -3.28 -17.75
N TYR A 59 14.59 -2.72 -18.26
CA TYR A 59 14.91 -1.29 -18.16
C TYR A 59 13.87 -0.43 -18.88
N GLU A 60 13.55 -0.75 -20.13
CA GLU A 60 12.52 -0.08 -20.92
C GLU A 60 11.16 -0.17 -20.21
N LYS A 61 10.80 -1.36 -19.71
CA LYS A 61 9.53 -1.53 -19.00
C LYS A 61 9.45 -0.73 -17.71
N ALA A 62 10.56 -0.55 -17.01
CA ALA A 62 10.60 0.32 -15.82
C ALA A 62 10.33 1.80 -16.20
N TRP A 63 10.91 2.27 -17.29
CA TRP A 63 10.67 3.61 -17.84
C TRP A 63 9.22 3.82 -18.29
N GLU A 64 8.67 2.89 -19.06
CA GLU A 64 7.27 2.93 -19.51
C GLU A 64 6.31 3.05 -18.32
N ASN A 65 6.48 2.19 -17.30
CA ASN A 65 5.61 2.21 -16.13
C ASN A 65 5.79 3.48 -15.30
N ARG A 66 7.02 4.00 -15.17
CA ARG A 66 7.29 5.26 -14.48
C ARG A 66 6.56 6.42 -15.16
N ASN A 67 6.65 6.52 -16.49
CA ASN A 67 5.97 7.57 -17.26
C ASN A 67 4.44 7.40 -17.19
N TYR A 68 3.95 6.16 -17.31
CA TYR A 68 2.54 5.85 -17.13
C TYR A 68 2.00 6.28 -15.76
N GLU A 69 2.74 6.05 -14.67
CA GLU A 69 2.33 6.47 -13.33
C GLU A 69 2.34 8.00 -13.15
N ILE A 70 3.17 8.73 -13.89
CA ILE A 70 3.13 10.20 -13.92
C ILE A 70 1.86 10.68 -14.64
N ASP A 71 1.54 10.12 -15.80
CA ASP A 71 0.34 10.49 -16.55
C ASP A 71 -0.93 10.15 -15.76
N LYS A 72 -0.93 8.99 -15.10
CA LYS A 72 -2.04 8.60 -14.22
C LYS A 72 -2.11 9.44 -12.97
N PHE A 73 -1.00 9.92 -12.40
CA PHE A 73 -1.03 10.87 -11.30
C PHE A 73 -1.81 12.14 -11.66
N TRP A 74 -1.54 12.72 -12.84
CA TRP A 74 -2.27 13.89 -13.33
C TRP A 74 -3.73 13.60 -13.65
N SER A 75 -3.99 12.49 -14.35
CA SER A 75 -5.35 12.04 -14.64
C SER A 75 -6.16 11.84 -13.36
N ARG A 76 -5.51 11.31 -12.31
CA ARG A 76 -6.14 11.10 -11.00
C ARG A 76 -6.42 12.41 -10.27
N GLY A 77 -5.50 13.37 -10.35
CA GLY A 77 -5.70 14.70 -9.80
C GLY A 77 -6.90 15.42 -10.43
N LEU A 78 -7.06 15.33 -11.75
CA LEU A 78 -8.10 16.05 -12.48
C LEU A 78 -9.52 15.69 -12.02
N TYR A 79 -9.83 14.41 -11.82
CA TYR A 79 -11.18 14.04 -11.38
C TYR A 79 -11.46 14.52 -9.95
N PHE A 80 -10.47 14.46 -9.04
CA PHE A 80 -10.65 14.93 -7.67
C PHE A 80 -10.85 16.44 -7.65
N TRP A 81 -10.08 17.20 -8.44
CA TRP A 81 -10.28 18.64 -8.60
C TRP A 81 -11.68 18.96 -9.10
N GLY A 82 -12.16 18.21 -10.10
CA GLY A 82 -13.52 18.37 -10.62
C GLY A 82 -14.60 18.16 -9.54
N PHE A 83 -14.52 17.06 -8.79
CA PHE A 83 -15.49 16.78 -7.74
C PHE A 83 -15.42 17.77 -6.58
N ILE A 84 -14.21 18.17 -6.16
CA ILE A 84 -14.02 19.17 -5.09
C ILE A 84 -14.58 20.52 -5.52
N ALA A 85 -14.27 20.97 -6.75
CA ALA A 85 -14.79 22.23 -7.28
C ALA A 85 -16.33 22.22 -7.37
N ALA A 86 -16.92 21.15 -7.88
CA ALA A 86 -18.38 20.99 -7.93
C ALA A 86 -19.00 21.03 -6.52
N THR A 87 -18.34 20.43 -5.53
CA THR A 87 -18.78 20.45 -4.12
C THR A 87 -18.72 21.87 -3.55
N PHE A 88 -17.66 22.64 -3.84
CA PHE A 88 -17.57 24.05 -3.45
C PHE A 88 -18.68 24.90 -4.06
N ILE A 89 -18.97 24.70 -5.35
CA ILE A 89 -20.07 25.40 -6.05
C ILE A 89 -21.41 25.08 -5.40
N ALA A 90 -21.68 23.79 -5.13
CA ALA A 90 -22.91 23.35 -4.49
C ALA A 90 -23.07 23.95 -3.09
N TYR A 91 -22.00 23.94 -2.28
CA TYR A 91 -22.02 24.55 -0.95
C TYR A 91 -22.26 26.06 -1.01
N THR A 92 -21.55 26.75 -1.91
CA THR A 92 -21.68 28.21 -2.09
C THR A 92 -23.10 28.58 -2.52
N ALA A 93 -23.71 27.81 -3.41
CA ALA A 93 -25.09 28.02 -3.86
C ALA A 93 -26.12 27.89 -2.72
N ILE A 94 -25.86 27.03 -1.73
CA ILE A 94 -26.72 26.88 -0.55
C ILE A 94 -26.57 28.08 0.37
N ILE A 95 -25.35 28.47 0.73
CA ILE A 95 -25.14 29.54 1.73
C ILE A 95 -25.45 30.95 1.21
N THR A 96 -25.46 31.15 -0.12
CA THR A 96 -25.76 32.47 -0.73
C THR A 96 -27.24 32.67 -1.07
N SER A 97 -28.04 31.61 -1.02
CA SER A 97 -29.45 31.66 -1.38
C SER A 97 -30.35 31.90 -0.15
N ASN A 98 -31.28 32.85 -0.28
CA ASN A 98 -32.24 33.20 0.77
C ASN A 98 -33.65 32.63 0.54
N SER A 99 -33.81 31.69 -0.40
CA SER A 99 -35.13 31.09 -0.68
C SER A 99 -35.60 30.15 0.42
N ASP A 100 -36.91 30.06 0.64
CA ASP A 100 -37.48 29.15 1.65
C ASP A 100 -37.18 27.68 1.35
N ARG A 101 -37.07 27.32 0.06
CA ARG A 101 -36.63 25.99 -0.39
C ARG A 101 -35.22 25.64 0.07
N VAL A 102 -34.32 26.63 0.19
CA VAL A 102 -32.96 26.40 0.70
C VAL A 102 -32.95 26.21 2.21
N LYS A 103 -33.85 26.87 2.96
CA LYS A 103 -34.03 26.59 4.39
C LYS A 103 -34.50 25.14 4.62
N GLU A 104 -35.38 24.63 3.76
CA GLU A 104 -35.79 23.22 3.78
C GLU A 104 -34.61 22.28 3.49
N ILE A 105 -33.80 22.57 2.46
CA ILE A 105 -32.58 21.81 2.12
C ILE A 105 -31.59 21.75 3.30
N ILE A 106 -31.39 22.87 4.01
CA ILE A 106 -30.54 22.95 5.20
C ILE A 106 -31.15 22.13 6.35
N THR A 107 -32.47 22.18 6.53
CA THR A 107 -33.17 21.40 7.56
C THR A 107 -33.00 19.88 7.33
N LEU A 108 -32.90 19.46 6.07
CA LEU A 108 -32.60 18.08 5.67
C LEU A 108 -31.12 17.69 5.85
N GLY A 109 -30.23 18.62 6.22
CA GLY A 109 -28.80 18.37 6.44
C GLY A 109 -27.98 18.19 5.16
N ILE A 110 -28.46 18.71 4.02
CA ILE A 110 -27.78 18.57 2.72
C ILE A 110 -26.49 19.40 2.68
N ASP A 111 -26.47 20.57 3.31
CA ASP A 111 -25.29 21.42 3.48
C ASP A 111 -24.17 20.67 4.22
N ILE A 112 -24.50 20.01 5.34
CA ILE A 112 -23.58 19.16 6.10
C ILE A 112 -23.13 17.96 5.27
N SER A 113 -24.02 17.36 4.47
CA SER A 113 -23.67 16.26 3.58
C SER A 113 -22.64 16.68 2.52
N ILE A 114 -22.78 17.88 1.95
CA ILE A 114 -21.85 18.44 0.97
C ILE A 114 -20.50 18.76 1.63
N LEU A 115 -20.51 19.36 2.83
CA LEU A 115 -19.28 19.62 3.59
C LEU A 115 -18.55 18.31 3.93
N ALA A 116 -19.27 17.30 4.41
CA ALA A 116 -18.72 15.98 4.70
C ALA A 116 -18.14 15.31 3.43
N LEU A 117 -18.83 15.42 2.30
CA LEU A 117 -18.34 14.93 1.02
C LEU A 117 -17.04 15.64 0.61
N GLY A 118 -16.96 16.97 0.78
CA GLY A 118 -15.76 17.76 0.52
C GLY A 118 -14.54 17.30 1.35
N VAL A 119 -14.74 17.02 2.64
CA VAL A 119 -13.71 16.44 3.52
C VAL A 119 -13.27 15.07 3.01
N ILE A 120 -14.22 14.16 2.72
CA ILE A 120 -13.92 12.80 2.25
C ILE A 120 -13.15 12.82 0.93
N LEU A 121 -13.61 13.62 -0.05
CA LEU A 121 -12.96 13.73 -1.35
C LEU A 121 -11.54 14.31 -1.25
N SER A 122 -11.35 15.32 -0.40
CA SER A 122 -10.03 15.94 -0.19
C SER A 122 -9.06 14.99 0.51
N LEU A 123 -9.54 14.23 1.50
CA LEU A 123 -8.74 13.18 2.14
C LEU A 123 -8.40 12.06 1.14
N ALA A 124 -9.37 11.62 0.34
CA ALA A 124 -9.16 10.61 -0.70
C ALA A 124 -8.06 11.05 -1.68
N TRP A 125 -8.15 12.31 -2.14
CA TRP A 125 -7.16 12.88 -3.03
C TRP A 125 -5.76 12.87 -2.41
N LEU A 126 -5.65 13.27 -1.13
CA LEU A 126 -4.38 13.24 -0.40
C LEU A 126 -3.77 11.83 -0.30
N LEU A 127 -4.60 10.82 0.00
CA LEU A 127 -4.14 9.42 0.06
C LEU A 127 -3.71 8.91 -1.32
N VAL A 128 -4.40 9.31 -2.38
CA VAL A 128 -4.03 8.96 -3.76
C VAL A 128 -2.73 9.61 -4.20
N ILE A 129 -2.44 10.86 -3.78
CA ILE A 129 -1.13 11.50 -4.00
C ILE A 129 -0.03 10.65 -3.37
N LYS A 130 -0.19 10.26 -2.10
CA LYS A 130 0.78 9.43 -1.37
C LYS A 130 0.98 8.06 -2.02
N GLY A 131 -0.11 7.41 -2.42
CA GLY A 131 -0.07 6.12 -3.10
C GLY A 131 0.61 6.20 -4.46
N SER A 132 0.29 7.22 -5.26
CA SER A 132 0.91 7.45 -6.57
C SER A 132 2.41 7.68 -6.45
N LYS A 133 2.82 8.51 -5.47
CA LYS A 133 4.24 8.78 -5.21
C LYS A 133 5.01 7.50 -4.87
N ARG A 134 4.44 6.64 -4.02
CA ARG A 134 5.07 5.35 -3.66
C ARG A 134 5.29 4.44 -4.88
N TRP A 135 4.33 4.40 -5.81
CA TRP A 135 4.48 3.61 -7.03
C TRP A 135 5.45 4.22 -8.03
N GLN A 136 5.53 5.55 -8.14
CA GLN A 136 6.57 6.21 -8.92
C GLN A 136 7.96 5.90 -8.36
N GLU A 137 8.17 6.10 -7.05
CA GLU A 137 9.43 5.79 -6.36
C GLU A 137 9.86 4.32 -6.56
N ASN A 138 8.90 3.39 -6.65
CA ASN A 138 9.18 1.98 -6.95
C ASN A 138 9.82 1.79 -8.34
N TRP A 139 9.24 2.39 -9.38
CA TRP A 139 9.76 2.26 -10.74
C TRP A 139 11.06 3.04 -10.94
N GLU A 140 11.20 4.19 -10.29
CA GLU A 140 12.45 4.95 -10.24
C GLU A 140 13.57 4.13 -9.59
N LYS A 141 13.26 3.33 -8.56
CA LYS A 141 14.23 2.38 -7.98
C LYS A 141 14.62 1.25 -8.92
N HIS A 142 13.71 0.75 -9.75
CA HIS A 142 14.07 -0.23 -10.78
C HIS A 142 15.02 0.37 -11.82
N ILE A 143 14.75 1.61 -12.27
CA ILE A 143 15.62 2.37 -13.17
C ILE A 143 17.00 2.57 -12.53
N ASP A 144 17.06 3.01 -11.26
CA ASP A 144 18.30 3.19 -10.50
C ASP A 144 19.17 1.91 -10.53
N TYR A 145 18.58 0.73 -10.34
CA TYR A 145 19.36 -0.50 -10.30
C TYR A 145 19.84 -0.92 -11.71
N LEU A 146 19.05 -0.69 -12.75
CA LEU A 146 19.33 -1.25 -14.09
C LEU A 146 20.14 -0.30 -15.00
N GLU A 147 20.01 1.02 -14.86
CA GLU A 147 20.52 1.99 -15.85
C GLU A 147 22.03 1.90 -16.10
N ASN A 148 22.83 1.53 -15.09
CA ASN A 148 24.30 1.49 -15.19
C ASN A 148 24.77 0.47 -16.23
N PHE A 149 23.95 -0.55 -16.51
CA PHE A 149 24.26 -1.62 -17.45
C PHE A 149 23.70 -1.37 -18.86
N VAL A 150 22.85 -0.34 -19.03
CA VAL A 150 22.13 -0.10 -20.29
C VAL A 150 22.46 1.27 -20.87
N SER A 151 22.09 2.35 -20.17
CA SER A 151 22.21 3.73 -20.67
C SER A 151 23.29 4.55 -19.96
N GLY A 152 23.98 3.95 -18.99
CA GLY A 152 24.78 4.70 -18.02
C GLY A 152 23.89 5.45 -17.00
N PRO A 153 24.51 6.14 -16.03
CA PRO A 153 23.83 6.69 -14.85
C PRO A 153 23.07 7.99 -15.13
N ILE A 154 22.41 8.14 -16.28
CA ILE A 154 21.77 9.40 -16.69
C ILE A 154 20.68 9.85 -15.73
N TYR A 155 19.92 8.91 -15.16
CA TYR A 155 18.83 9.21 -14.23
C TYR A 155 19.37 9.64 -12.85
N LYS A 156 20.45 9.00 -12.40
CA LYS A 156 21.17 9.39 -11.17
C LYS A 156 22.00 10.67 -11.32
N THR A 157 22.40 11.04 -12.53
CA THR A 157 23.27 12.20 -12.78
C THR A 157 22.44 13.47 -12.77
N ILE A 158 22.37 14.12 -11.60
CA ILE A 158 21.58 15.33 -11.39
C ILE A 158 22.46 16.56 -11.58
N PHE A 159 22.03 17.47 -12.45
CA PHE A 159 22.61 18.81 -12.54
C PHE A 159 22.09 19.69 -11.38
N TYR A 160 22.94 19.88 -10.36
CA TYR A 160 22.56 20.59 -9.15
C TYR A 160 22.72 22.12 -9.32
N GLN A 161 21.61 22.85 -9.26
CA GLN A 161 21.58 24.33 -9.23
C GLN A 161 20.75 24.82 -8.04
N GLY A 162 21.24 24.57 -6.82
CA GLY A 162 20.64 25.10 -5.60
C GLY A 162 19.38 24.36 -5.15
N ARG A 163 18.39 25.10 -4.64
CA ARG A 163 17.16 24.52 -4.07
C ARG A 163 16.11 24.28 -5.16
N HIS A 164 15.52 23.09 -5.18
CA HIS A 164 14.45 22.72 -6.10
C HIS A 164 13.17 22.34 -5.34
N TYR A 165 12.01 22.67 -5.90
CA TYR A 165 10.72 22.25 -5.35
C TYR A 165 10.35 20.85 -5.84
N SER A 166 9.88 20.00 -4.92
CA SER A 166 9.32 18.70 -5.29
C SER A 166 7.85 18.87 -5.69
N VAL A 167 7.52 18.48 -6.91
CA VAL A 167 6.15 18.50 -7.44
C VAL A 167 5.19 17.76 -6.51
N SER A 168 5.55 16.55 -6.06
CA SER A 168 4.70 15.76 -5.17
C SER A 168 4.45 16.42 -3.81
N LYS A 169 5.48 17.07 -3.22
CA LYS A 169 5.32 17.79 -1.95
C LYS A 169 4.43 19.02 -2.10
N MET A 170 4.55 19.74 -3.23
CA MET A 170 3.68 20.88 -3.52
C MET A 170 2.23 20.43 -3.63
N SER A 171 1.96 19.37 -4.41
CA SER A 171 0.61 18.82 -4.56
C SER A 171 0.04 18.31 -3.22
N GLU A 172 0.86 17.67 -2.38
CA GLU A 172 0.44 17.23 -1.04
C GLU A 172 0.05 18.42 -0.16
N ASN A 173 0.84 19.50 -0.15
CA ASN A 173 0.53 20.71 0.63
C ASN A 173 -0.77 21.39 0.17
N VAL A 174 -1.02 21.43 -1.14
CA VAL A 174 -2.28 21.94 -1.69
C VAL A 174 -3.45 21.07 -1.23
N ALA A 175 -3.32 19.74 -1.30
CA ALA A 175 -4.36 18.83 -0.84
C ALA A 175 -4.66 18.99 0.67
N TRP A 176 -3.62 19.15 1.50
CA TRP A 176 -3.78 19.47 2.93
C TRP A 176 -4.51 20.78 3.16
N THR A 177 -4.18 21.82 2.36
CA THR A 177 -4.82 23.13 2.46
C THR A 177 -6.31 23.04 2.14
N VAL A 178 -6.66 22.37 1.04
CA VAL A 178 -8.06 22.17 0.63
C VAL A 178 -8.84 21.37 1.68
N LEU A 179 -8.25 20.29 2.22
CA LEU A 179 -8.84 19.53 3.32
C LEU A 179 -9.06 20.40 4.55
N GLY A 180 -8.09 21.24 4.91
CA GLY A 180 -8.18 22.20 6.01
C GLY A 180 -9.34 23.18 5.83
N VAL A 181 -9.50 23.73 4.62
CA VAL A 181 -10.64 24.62 4.29
C VAL A 181 -11.97 23.90 4.51
N TRP A 182 -12.13 22.67 4.03
CA TRP A 182 -13.36 21.90 4.27
C TRP A 182 -13.63 21.64 5.75
N CYS A 183 -12.60 21.28 6.51
CA CYS A 183 -12.74 21.09 7.97
C CYS A 183 -13.13 22.38 8.69
N ILE A 184 -12.57 23.53 8.29
CA ILE A 184 -12.91 24.85 8.85
C ILE A 184 -14.37 25.20 8.53
N LEU A 185 -14.78 25.06 7.26
CA LEU A 185 -16.16 25.34 6.86
C LEU A 185 -17.14 24.41 7.59
N LEU A 186 -16.81 23.13 7.72
CA LEU A 186 -17.62 22.18 8.48
C LEU A 186 -17.74 22.59 9.96
N ALA A 187 -16.62 22.94 10.60
CA ALA A 187 -16.62 23.38 11.98
C ALA A 187 -17.41 24.68 12.17
N GLN A 188 -17.26 25.66 11.28
CA GLN A 188 -18.03 26.91 11.32
C GLN A 188 -19.54 26.66 11.25
N THR A 189 -19.97 25.87 10.26
CA THR A 189 -21.40 25.54 10.09
C THR A 189 -21.95 24.74 11.27
N LEU A 190 -21.15 23.82 11.83
CA LEU A 190 -21.53 23.08 13.03
C LEU A 190 -21.70 24.01 14.24
N CYS A 191 -20.75 24.91 14.49
CA CYS A 191 -20.80 25.84 15.62
C CYS A 191 -21.94 26.87 15.50
N GLU A 192 -22.23 27.36 14.29
CA GLU A 192 -23.26 28.38 14.09
C GLU A 192 -24.68 27.80 14.20
N ARG A 193 -24.89 26.58 13.67
CA ARG A 193 -26.24 26.02 13.51
C ARG A 193 -26.62 24.98 14.54
N TYR A 194 -25.64 24.32 15.15
CA TYR A 194 -25.90 23.21 16.07
C TYR A 194 -25.29 23.48 17.44
N THR A 195 -26.12 23.44 18.47
CA THR A 195 -25.63 23.45 19.85
C THR A 195 -24.89 22.16 20.14
N LEU A 196 -23.62 22.26 20.52
CA LEU A 196 -22.80 21.15 21.04
C LEU A 196 -23.26 20.73 22.46
N SER A 197 -24.56 20.47 22.63
CA SER A 197 -25.12 19.94 23.86
C SER A 197 -25.32 18.44 23.77
N LEU A 198 -24.82 17.68 24.75
CA LEU A 198 -25.04 16.24 24.87
C LEU A 198 -26.50 15.88 25.19
N THR A 199 -27.33 16.86 25.56
CA THR A 199 -28.73 16.64 25.98
C THR A 199 -29.75 16.79 24.86
N HIS A 200 -29.44 17.57 23.81
CA HIS A 200 -30.32 17.81 22.66
C HIS A 200 -29.51 17.69 21.37
N VAL A 201 -29.38 16.45 20.88
CA VAL A 201 -28.59 16.13 19.69
C VAL A 201 -29.51 16.07 18.47
N ASN A 202 -29.14 16.78 17.41
CA ASN A 202 -29.85 16.68 16.13
C ASN A 202 -29.50 15.37 15.42
N LEU A 203 -30.50 14.51 15.19
CA LEU A 203 -30.29 13.15 14.71
C LEU A 203 -29.62 13.09 13.32
N VAL A 204 -30.16 13.85 12.35
CA VAL A 204 -29.70 13.85 10.95
C VAL A 204 -28.22 14.23 10.80
N PRO A 205 -27.74 15.43 11.24
CA PRO A 205 -26.34 15.80 11.10
C PRO A 205 -25.42 14.86 11.89
N THR A 206 -25.87 14.31 13.01
CA THR A 206 -25.10 13.35 13.80
C THR A 206 -24.87 12.05 13.04
N ILE A 207 -25.90 11.52 12.37
CA ILE A 207 -25.78 10.33 11.51
C ILE A 207 -24.81 10.60 10.36
N ILE A 208 -24.92 11.76 9.70
CA ILE A 208 -24.04 12.14 8.58
C ILE A 208 -22.58 12.22 9.04
N LEU A 209 -22.31 12.88 10.18
CA LEU A 209 -20.96 12.96 10.74
C LEU A 209 -20.43 11.58 11.16
N ALA A 210 -21.26 10.73 11.75
CA ALA A 210 -20.88 9.36 12.11
C ALA A 210 -20.50 8.53 10.88
N LEU A 211 -21.29 8.63 9.79
CA LEU A 211 -20.98 7.99 8.51
C LEU A 211 -19.71 8.54 7.88
N MET A 212 -19.49 9.85 7.95
CA MET A 212 -18.25 10.49 7.48
C MET A 212 -17.03 9.96 8.25
N VAL A 213 -17.09 9.94 9.58
CA VAL A 213 -16.01 9.41 10.44
C VAL A 213 -15.78 7.94 10.13
N PHE A 214 -16.84 7.14 10.02
CA PHE A 214 -16.73 5.73 9.61
C PHE A 214 -16.02 5.57 8.27
N MET A 215 -16.36 6.39 7.27
CA MET A 215 -15.72 6.35 5.95
C MET A 215 -14.25 6.77 6.01
N ILE A 216 -13.91 7.83 6.77
CA ILE A 216 -12.53 8.27 7.00
C ILE A 216 -11.72 7.15 7.65
N VAL A 217 -12.24 6.54 8.73
CA VAL A 217 -11.58 5.43 9.42
C VAL A 217 -11.38 4.25 8.47
N LYS A 218 -12.40 3.87 7.69
CA LYS A 218 -12.30 2.83 6.67
C LYS A 218 -11.19 3.14 5.66
N MET A 219 -11.11 4.38 5.16
CA MET A 219 -10.05 4.79 4.22
C MET A 219 -8.65 4.73 4.84
N LEU A 220 -8.50 5.14 6.11
CA LEU A 220 -7.20 5.14 6.79
C LEU A 220 -6.72 3.75 7.22
N ILE A 221 -7.64 2.84 7.56
CA ILE A 221 -7.33 1.47 7.98
C ILE A 221 -7.29 0.52 6.77
N TRP A 222 -8.36 0.44 5.99
CA TRP A 222 -8.46 -0.52 4.88
C TRP A 222 -7.79 -0.03 3.59
N GLY A 223 -7.58 1.29 3.44
CA GLY A 223 -6.77 1.83 2.36
C GLY A 223 -5.28 1.51 2.52
N LYS A 224 -4.84 1.12 3.72
CA LYS A 224 -3.48 0.63 3.96
C LYS A 224 -3.41 -0.85 3.64
N ARG A 225 -2.61 -1.20 2.63
CA ARG A 225 -2.26 -2.61 2.39
C ARG A 225 -1.04 -2.96 3.21
N GLU A 226 -1.22 -3.80 4.23
CA GLU A 226 -0.10 -4.34 4.98
C GLU A 226 0.66 -5.37 4.14
N ILE A 227 1.97 -5.20 4.06
CA ILE A 227 2.88 -6.11 3.39
C ILE A 227 3.53 -6.95 4.49
N PHE A 228 3.24 -8.24 4.51
CA PHE A 228 3.83 -9.19 5.45
C PHE A 228 5.14 -9.73 4.86
N ILE A 229 6.26 -9.42 5.53
CA ILE A 229 7.61 -9.86 5.12
C ILE A 229 8.01 -11.05 5.98
N LYS A 230 8.37 -12.18 5.34
CA LYS A 230 8.70 -13.44 6.02
C LYS A 230 9.91 -13.35 6.96
N ASP A 231 10.88 -12.49 6.65
CA ASP A 231 12.21 -12.52 7.29
C ASP A 231 12.36 -11.69 8.58
N GLY A 232 11.30 -11.07 9.10
CA GLY A 232 11.25 -10.40 10.42
C GLY A 232 12.17 -9.19 10.65
N LYS A 233 13.21 -9.00 9.84
CA LYS A 233 14.16 -7.88 9.92
C LYS A 233 13.69 -6.72 9.03
N LYS A 234 13.05 -5.72 9.64
CA LYS A 234 12.78 -4.41 9.00
C LYS A 234 14.11 -3.70 8.70
N LYS A 235 14.60 -3.79 7.46
CA LYS A 235 15.35 -2.68 6.87
C LYS A 235 14.35 -1.85 6.08
N GLU A 236 14.52 -0.53 6.08
CA GLU A 236 13.50 0.41 5.58
C GLU A 236 13.35 0.41 4.05
N THR A 237 14.34 -0.05 3.26
CA THR A 237 14.35 0.12 1.79
C THR A 237 14.97 -1.06 1.03
N ASP A 238 14.17 -2.06 0.67
CA ASP A 238 14.60 -3.19 -0.18
C ASP A 238 13.47 -3.65 -1.10
N PHE A 239 13.85 -4.29 -2.22
CA PHE A 239 12.88 -4.95 -3.09
C PHE A 239 12.27 -6.18 -2.41
N ILE A 240 10.96 -6.34 -2.62
CA ILE A 240 10.19 -7.46 -2.11
C ILE A 240 9.56 -8.20 -3.28
N TYR A 241 9.68 -9.53 -3.27
CA TYR A 241 9.02 -10.39 -4.24
C TYR A 241 7.72 -10.92 -3.67
N ARG A 242 6.62 -10.71 -4.39
CA ARG A 242 5.33 -11.31 -4.07
C ARG A 242 5.29 -12.74 -4.60
N LYS A 243 5.21 -13.74 -3.72
CA LYS A 243 5.03 -15.13 -4.15
C LYS A 243 3.58 -15.37 -4.59
N ARG A 244 3.37 -16.14 -5.65
CA ARG A 244 2.01 -16.58 -6.01
C ARG A 244 1.57 -17.65 -5.02
N ARG A 245 0.27 -17.71 -4.74
CA ARG A 245 -0.28 -18.67 -3.77
C ARG A 245 0.09 -20.13 -4.11
N ASN A 246 0.02 -20.50 -5.38
CA ASN A 246 0.34 -21.85 -5.84
C ASN A 246 1.83 -22.20 -5.67
N ASP A 247 2.72 -21.20 -5.78
CA ASP A 247 4.16 -21.41 -5.60
C ASP A 247 4.46 -21.70 -4.11
N LEU A 248 3.71 -21.09 -3.18
CA LEU A 248 3.79 -21.37 -1.74
C LEU A 248 3.36 -22.79 -1.39
N GLU A 249 2.24 -23.25 -1.97
CA GLU A 249 1.73 -24.60 -1.76
C GLU A 249 2.70 -25.67 -2.30
N THR A 250 3.41 -25.36 -3.39
CA THR A 250 4.43 -26.24 -3.97
C THR A 250 5.66 -26.33 -3.07
N GLU A 251 6.21 -25.19 -2.62
CA GLU A 251 7.35 -25.17 -1.68
C GLU A 251 7.04 -25.90 -0.36
N GLU A 252 5.81 -25.80 0.14
CA GLU A 252 5.40 -26.54 1.35
C GLU A 252 5.34 -28.06 1.12
N LYS A 253 4.88 -28.49 -0.07
CA LYS A 253 4.86 -29.91 -0.44
C LYS A 253 6.28 -30.45 -0.61
N GLU A 254 7.17 -29.69 -1.23
CA GLU A 254 8.59 -30.03 -1.37
C GLU A 254 9.27 -30.15 0.00
N LYS A 255 9.10 -29.16 0.88
CA LYS A 255 9.64 -29.22 2.25
C LYS A 255 9.10 -30.37 3.10
N LYS A 256 7.83 -30.75 2.90
CA LYS A 256 7.24 -31.93 3.55
C LYS A 256 7.80 -33.22 2.96
N GLY A 257 8.04 -33.26 1.66
CA GLY A 257 8.69 -34.37 0.95
C GLY A 257 10.12 -34.61 1.41
N GLU A 258 10.96 -33.57 1.43
CA GLU A 258 12.36 -33.62 1.90
C GLU A 258 12.45 -34.10 3.36
N LYS A 259 11.65 -33.51 4.27
CA LYS A 259 11.60 -33.95 5.68
C LYS A 259 11.17 -35.41 5.85
N THR A 260 10.36 -35.93 4.93
CA THR A 260 9.93 -37.34 4.96
C THR A 260 11.03 -38.26 4.44
N GLN A 261 11.77 -37.84 3.41
CA GLN A 261 12.93 -38.57 2.90
C GLN A 261 14.11 -38.60 3.88
N ASP A 262 14.38 -37.48 4.56
CA ASP A 262 15.44 -37.40 5.58
C ASP A 262 15.16 -38.35 6.75
N LYS A 263 13.92 -38.36 7.26
CA LYS A 263 13.50 -39.29 8.32
C LYS A 263 13.62 -40.76 7.91
N GLN A 264 13.20 -41.10 6.69
CA GLN A 264 13.33 -42.48 6.18
C GLN A 264 14.79 -42.90 5.99
N THR A 265 15.66 -41.96 5.66
CA THR A 265 17.11 -42.20 5.49
C THR A 265 17.78 -42.41 6.85
N GLU A 266 17.43 -41.60 7.86
CA GLU A 266 17.89 -41.77 9.24
C GLU A 266 17.43 -43.09 9.85
N GLU A 267 16.17 -43.50 9.65
CA GLU A 267 15.66 -44.79 10.13
C GLU A 267 16.36 -45.99 9.48
N LYS A 268 16.65 -45.92 8.18
CA LYS A 268 17.41 -46.97 7.47
C LYS A 268 18.86 -47.06 7.96
N GLN A 269 19.51 -45.91 8.22
CA GLN A 269 20.87 -45.89 8.78
C GLN A 269 20.90 -46.45 10.21
N ASN A 270 19.89 -46.15 11.03
CA ASN A 270 19.80 -46.68 12.40
C ASN A 270 19.50 -48.19 12.42
N ARG A 271 18.64 -48.71 11.54
CA ARG A 271 18.42 -50.16 11.39
C ARG A 271 19.67 -50.90 10.89
N SER A 272 20.42 -50.31 9.96
CA SER A 272 21.67 -50.89 9.45
C SER A 272 22.76 -50.98 10.53
N LYS A 273 22.84 -49.98 11.43
CA LYS A 273 23.76 -50.00 12.59
C LYS A 273 23.34 -51.03 13.64
N SER A 274 22.03 -51.22 13.86
CA SER A 274 21.52 -52.21 14.81
C SER A 274 21.78 -53.66 14.36
N ASN A 275 21.75 -53.96 13.06
CA ASN A 275 21.98 -55.31 12.53
C ASN A 275 23.47 -55.69 12.40
N LYS A 276 24.41 -54.75 12.57
CA LYS A 276 25.86 -55.04 12.56
C LYS A 276 26.43 -55.37 13.95
N ASN A 277 25.61 -55.24 15.00
CA ASN A 277 26.00 -55.48 16.40
C ASN A 277 25.37 -56.77 16.97
N LEU A 278 24.95 -57.69 16.10
CA LEU A 278 24.46 -59.04 16.38
C LEU A 278 25.34 -60.03 15.63
#